data_AF-A0AAW8W3K7-F1
#
_entry.id   AF-A0AAW8W3K7-F1
#
_cell.length_a   1.000
_cell.length_b   1.000
_cell.length_c   1.000
_cell.angle_alpha   90.00
_cell.angle_beta   90.00
_cell.angle_gamma   90.00
#
_symmetry.space_group_name_H-M   'P 1'
#
loop_
_entity.id
_entity.type
_entity.pdbx_description
1 polymer ?
#
loop_
_entity_poly.entity_id
_entity_poly.type
_entity_poly.pdbx_seq_one_letter_code
_entity_poly.pdbx_strand_id
1 'polypeptide(L)' 'MQTFEIGDQVKLPRPYQGVVGTVIYYDGPTERFLVRIGVEQQLYFSAEQLTLA' A
#
# COMPACT_ATOMS: atom_id res chain seq x y z
N MET A 1 -4.68 -1.96 -14.94
CA MET A 1 -4.72 -1.68 -13.50
C MET A 1 -3.57 -2.44 -12.87
N GLN A 2 -2.70 -1.77 -12.14
CA GLN A 2 -1.59 -2.44 -11.47
C GLN A 2 -2.17 -3.09 -10.20
N THR A 3 -2.25 -4.41 -10.21
CA THR A 3 -2.81 -5.18 -9.09
C THR A 3 -1.65 -5.53 -8.19
N PHE A 4 -1.66 -5.01 -6.97
CA PHE A 4 -0.68 -5.39 -5.94
C PHE A 4 -1.14 -6.68 -5.26
N GLU A 5 -0.19 -7.54 -4.92
CA GLU A 5 -0.45 -8.78 -4.18
C GLU A 5 -0.13 -8.60 -2.69
N ILE A 6 -0.75 -9.43 -1.84
CA ILE A 6 -0.43 -9.47 -0.41
C ILE A 6 1.04 -9.93 -0.27
N GLY A 7 1.85 -9.12 0.40
CA GLY A 7 3.29 -9.31 0.53
C GLY A 7 4.12 -8.35 -0.32
N ASP A 8 3.52 -7.67 -1.32
CA ASP A 8 4.23 -6.72 -2.16
C ASP A 8 4.78 -5.55 -1.34
N GLN A 9 6.01 -5.16 -1.67
CA GLN A 9 6.60 -3.92 -1.19
C GLN A 9 6.21 -2.76 -2.11
N VAL A 10 5.67 -1.71 -1.51
CA VAL A 10 5.16 -0.55 -2.24
C VAL A 10 5.76 0.74 -1.68
N LYS A 11 6.09 1.67 -2.58
CA LYS A 11 6.39 3.06 -2.27
C LYS A 11 5.10 3.82 -2.06
N LEU A 12 5.09 4.64 -1.01
CA LEU A 12 3.93 5.40 -0.58
C LEU A 12 3.95 6.85 -1.13
N PRO A 13 2.77 7.48 -1.30
CA PRO A 13 2.69 8.87 -1.72
C PRO A 13 3.09 9.81 -0.57
N ARG A 14 3.18 11.11 -0.85
CA ARG A 14 3.35 12.14 0.20
C ARG A 14 2.21 12.05 1.23
N PRO A 15 2.47 12.23 2.53
CA PRO A 15 3.75 12.68 3.13
C PRO A 15 4.79 11.57 3.36
N TYR A 16 4.51 10.31 3.00
CA TYR A 16 5.36 9.15 3.25
C TYR A 16 6.42 8.91 2.16
N GLN A 17 6.83 9.96 1.45
CA GLN A 17 7.77 9.84 0.35
C GLN A 17 9.10 9.24 0.84
N GLY A 18 9.58 8.20 0.18
CA GLY A 18 10.80 7.46 0.57
C GLY A 18 10.58 6.35 1.58
N VAL A 19 9.36 6.19 2.10
CA VAL A 19 8.97 5.05 2.93
C VAL A 19 8.49 3.90 2.04
N VAL A 20 8.90 2.68 2.39
CA VAL A 20 8.40 1.44 1.80
C VAL A 20 7.48 0.76 2.80
N GLY A 21 6.31 0.34 2.34
CA GLY A 21 5.35 -0.43 3.11
C GLY A 21 5.11 -1.79 2.47
N THR A 22 4.35 -2.64 3.17
CA THR A 22 3.96 -3.96 2.67
C THR A 22 2.45 -4.04 2.54
N VAL A 23 1.94 -4.47 1.39
CA VAL A 23 0.53 -4.77 1.21
C VAL A 23 0.17 -5.98 2.07
N ILE A 24 -0.83 -5.85 2.92
CA ILE A 24 -1.26 -6.93 3.83
C ILE A 24 -2.71 -7.35 3.62
N TYR A 25 -3.51 -6.54 2.92
CA TYR A 25 -4.91 -6.84 2.64
C TYR A 25 -5.43 -6.00 1.46
N TYR A 26 -6.41 -6.55 0.73
CA TYR A 26 -7.16 -5.83 -0.31
C TYR A 26 -8.64 -5.76 0.06
N ASP A 27 -9.15 -4.54 0.18
CA ASP A 27 -10.56 -4.25 0.44
C ASP A 27 -11.32 -4.08 -0.88
N GLY A 28 -11.83 -5.20 -1.40
CA GLY A 28 -12.58 -5.24 -2.68
C GLY A 28 -13.74 -4.25 -2.78
N PRO A 29 -14.59 -4.07 -1.73
CA PRO A 29 -15.68 -3.09 -1.74
C PRO A 29 -15.26 -1.64 -1.99
N THR A 30 -14.08 -1.22 -1.55
CA THR A 30 -13.59 0.17 -1.72
C THR A 30 -12.43 0.30 -2.71
N GLU A 31 -11.99 -0.81 -3.29
CA GLU A 31 -10.83 -0.91 -4.20
C GLU A 31 -9.54 -0.34 -3.59
N ARG A 32 -9.31 -0.60 -2.30
CA ARG A 32 -8.13 -0.10 -1.55
C ARG A 32 -7.27 -1.21 -0.99
N PHE A 33 -5.98 -0.93 -0.91
CA PHE A 33 -4.97 -1.81 -0.32
C PHE A 33 -4.61 -1.32 1.08
N LEU A 34 -4.67 -2.21 2.06
CA LEU A 34 -4.12 -1.95 3.37
C LEU A 34 -2.61 -2.20 3.33
N VAL A 35 -1.85 -1.15 3.60
CA VAL A 35 -0.39 -1.17 3.61
C VAL A 35 0.09 -0.99 5.04
N ARG A 36 0.90 -1.94 5.52
CA ARG A 36 1.62 -1.81 6.79
C ARG A 36 2.90 -1.01 6.57
N ILE A 37 3.13 -0.04 7.44
CA ILE A 37 4.29 0.85 7.46
C ILE A 37 5.00 0.65 8.79
N GLY A 38 6.26 0.23 8.76
CA GLY A 38 6.99 -0.15 9.97
C GLY A 38 6.32 -1.31 10.71
N VAL A 39 6.23 -1.23 12.03
CA VAL A 39 5.76 -2.35 12.88
C VAL A 39 4.27 -2.23 13.24
N GLU A 40 3.76 -1.01 13.40
CA GLU A 40 2.43 -0.78 14.00
C GLU A 40 1.45 0.00 13.12
N GLN A 41 1.92 0.78 12.15
CA GLN A 41 1.05 1.63 11.35
C GLN A 41 0.46 0.86 10.15
N GLN A 42 -0.84 1.01 9.92
CA GLN A 42 -1.53 0.44 8.77
C GLN A 42 -2.47 1.48 8.17
N LEU A 43 -2.38 1.70 6.86
CA LEU A 43 -3.15 2.72 6.16
C LEU A 43 -3.66 2.18 4.82
N TYR A 44 -4.84 2.66 4.41
CA TYR A 44 -5.44 2.29 3.12
C TYR A 44 -5.01 3.25 2.02
N PHE A 45 -4.68 2.69 0.85
CA PHE A 45 -4.33 3.43 -0.37
C PHE A 45 -5.05 2.86 -1.59
N SER A 46 -5.38 3.71 -2.56
CA SER A 46 -5.79 3.23 -3.89
C SER A 46 -4.59 2.73 -4.69
N ALA A 47 -4.82 1.93 -5.73
CA ALA A 47 -3.74 1.47 -6.60
C ALA A 47 -2.94 2.62 -7.23
N GLU A 48 -3.60 3.72 -7.58
CA GLU A 48 -2.99 4.89 -8.22
C GLU A 48 -2.04 5.67 -7.31
N GLN A 49 -2.20 5.51 -5.99
CA GLN A 49 -1.36 6.15 -4.98
C GLN A 49 -0.07 5.38 -4.72
N LEU A 50 -0.02 4.11 -5.09
CA LEU A 50 1.07 3.19 -4.80
C LEU A 50 1.94 2.96 -6.02
N THR A 51 3.19 2.56 -5.78
CA THR A 51 4.09 2.08 -6.83
C THR A 51 4.90 0.92 -6.27
N LEU A 52 5.20 -0.10 -7.07
CA LEU A 52 6.09 -1.18 -6.63
C LEU A 52 7.47 -0.61 -6.24
N ALA A 53 8.00 -1.09 -5.12
CA ALA A 53 9.26 -0.63 -4.55
C ALA A 53 10.47 -1.13 -5.35
#